data_AF-A0A8C6ZSY3-F1
#
_entry.id   AF-A0A8C6ZSY3-F1
#
_cell.length_a   1.000
_cell.length_b   1.000
_cell.length_c   1.000
_cell.angle_alpha   90.00
_cell.angle_beta   90.00
_cell.angle_gamma   90.00
#
_symmetry.space_group_name_H-M   'P 1'
#
loop_
_entity.id
_entity.type
_entity.pdbx_description
1 polymer ?
#
loop_
_entity_poly.entity_id
_entity_poly.type
_entity_poly.pdbx_seq_one_letter_code
_entity_poly.pdbx_strand_id
1 'polypeptide(L)'
;AVRALLSKQDGCQASLGQCEKASGYLRESLDASSPAKAAQLLLCDLLLVTRTNAWQQQMSVSQQLSCAYQPSALELRGFQQDLSGLRRLAQTFRPAMRRVFLHEATARLMARASPTRTHQLLDRSLRRRGVQGSKAEGAGTPREQAEALLLGCCCLPPRLAAAPGPRGGVLAEAARTLERLGDKRALHDCQQMIIKLGSGTTVTSG
;
A
#
# COMPACT_ATOMS: atom_id res chain seq x y z
N ALA A 1 13.67 -13.45 20.41
CA ALA A 1 12.76 -13.28 19.25
C ALA A 1 11.39 -12.73 19.66
N VAL A 2 10.61 -13.45 20.47
CA VAL A 2 9.23 -13.06 20.85
C VAL A 2 9.12 -11.68 21.53
N ARG A 3 9.99 -11.37 22.50
CA ARG A 3 10.03 -10.05 23.17
C ARG A 3 10.23 -8.88 22.19
N ALA A 4 11.04 -9.07 21.15
CA ALA A 4 11.27 -8.07 20.12
C ALA A 4 10.04 -7.91 19.19
N LEU A 5 9.31 -8.99 18.91
CA LEU A 5 8.06 -8.94 18.14
C LEU A 5 6.96 -8.19 18.91
N LEU A 6 6.85 -8.44 20.21
CA LEU A 6 5.91 -7.73 21.09
C LEU A 6 6.21 -6.23 21.16
N SER A 7 7.49 -5.85 21.32
CA SER A 7 7.87 -4.43 21.31
C SER A 7 7.55 -3.72 19.98
N LYS A 8 7.60 -4.42 18.85
CA LYS A 8 7.18 -3.88 17.54
C LYS A 8 5.67 -3.69 17.44
N GLN A 9 4.90 -4.59 18.05
CA GLN A 9 3.45 -4.51 18.13
C GLN A 9 3.00 -3.32 18.98
N ASP A 10 3.65 -3.09 20.13
CA ASP A 10 3.37 -1.94 21.01
C ASP A 10 3.66 -0.61 20.31
N GLY A 11 4.78 -0.54 19.57
CA GLY A 11 5.11 0.61 18.73
C GLY A 11 4.08 0.88 17.62
N CYS A 12 3.54 -0.18 16.99
CA CYS A 12 2.47 -0.04 15.99
C CYS A 12 1.19 0.53 16.60
N GLN A 13 0.79 0.06 17.78
CA GLN A 13 -0.42 0.56 18.46
C GLN A 13 -0.29 2.04 18.84
N ALA A 14 0.87 2.45 19.37
CA ALA A 14 1.14 3.86 19.67
C ALA A 14 1.08 4.74 18.41
N SER A 15 1.64 4.27 17.29
CA SER A 15 1.57 4.97 16.00
C SER A 15 0.13 5.13 15.52
N LEU A 16 -0.70 4.10 15.64
CA LEU A 16 -2.11 4.16 15.24
C LEU A 16 -2.89 5.17 16.09
N GLY A 17 -2.62 5.24 17.40
CA GLY A 17 -3.22 6.25 18.28
C GLY A 17 -2.88 7.69 17.85
N GLN A 18 -1.68 7.94 17.34
CA GLN A 18 -1.31 9.25 16.77
C GLN A 18 -1.99 9.50 15.42
N CYS A 19 -2.13 8.45 14.59
CA CYS A 19 -2.91 8.56 13.35
C CYS A 19 -4.34 9.01 13.64
N GLU A 20 -5.03 8.45 14.65
CA GLU A 20 -6.39 8.85 15.00
C GLU A 20 -6.50 10.36 15.32
N LYS A 21 -5.56 10.89 16.10
CA LYS A 21 -5.52 12.33 16.43
C LYS A 21 -5.27 13.19 15.18
N ALA A 22 -4.29 12.81 14.37
CA ALA A 22 -3.95 13.51 13.14
C ALA A 22 -5.07 13.46 12.10
N SER A 23 -5.78 12.33 11.98
CA SER A 23 -7.00 12.18 11.17
C SER A 23 -8.08 13.18 11.61
N GLY A 24 -8.23 13.40 12.92
CA GLY A 24 -9.12 14.42 13.50
C GLY A 24 -8.80 15.82 12.99
N TYR A 25 -7.54 16.27 13.15
CA TYR A 25 -7.10 17.60 12.69
C TYR A 25 -7.19 17.77 11.18
N LEU A 26 -6.86 16.73 10.41
CA LEU A 26 -6.99 16.76 8.96
C LEU A 26 -8.45 16.97 8.56
N ARG A 27 -9.40 16.27 9.20
CA ARG A 27 -10.83 16.42 8.90
C ARG A 27 -11.32 17.84 9.15
N GLU A 28 -10.96 18.43 10.30
CA GLU A 28 -11.28 19.83 10.60
C GLU A 28 -10.71 20.78 9.53
N SER A 29 -9.48 20.54 9.08
CA SER A 29 -8.86 21.31 8.01
C SER A 29 -9.59 21.18 6.66
N LEU A 30 -10.08 19.98 6.33
CA LEU A 30 -10.85 19.71 5.12
C LEU A 30 -12.21 20.40 5.13
N ASP A 31 -12.87 20.43 6.30
CA ASP A 31 -14.17 21.08 6.47
C ASP A 31 -14.06 22.61 6.41
N ALA A 32 -12.93 23.18 6.85
CA ALA A 32 -12.64 24.61 6.77
C ALA A 32 -12.31 25.14 5.35
N SER A 33 -12.39 24.31 4.31
CA SER A 33 -12.06 24.66 2.90
C SER A 33 -10.72 25.39 2.73
N SER A 34 -9.69 24.96 3.47
CA SER A 34 -8.35 25.56 3.41
C SER A 34 -7.74 25.54 2.00
N PRO A 35 -7.02 26.60 1.57
CA PRO A 35 -6.28 26.59 0.30
C PRO A 35 -5.06 25.65 0.32
N ALA A 36 -4.67 25.11 1.48
CA ALA A 36 -3.50 24.26 1.67
C ALA A 36 -3.69 22.80 1.18
N LYS A 37 -4.36 22.60 0.04
CA LYS A 37 -4.73 21.29 -0.52
C LYS A 37 -3.54 20.35 -0.73
N ALA A 38 -2.37 20.88 -1.09
CA ALA A 38 -1.16 20.08 -1.23
C ALA A 38 -0.67 19.52 0.12
N ALA A 39 -0.68 20.33 1.19
CA ALA A 39 -0.33 19.88 2.53
C ALA A 39 -1.36 18.90 3.08
N GLN A 40 -2.65 19.13 2.84
CA GLN A 40 -3.72 18.20 3.20
C GLN A 40 -3.57 16.85 2.48
N LEU A 41 -3.22 16.87 1.18
CA LEU A 41 -2.92 15.65 0.44
C LEU A 41 -1.72 14.92 1.04
N LEU A 42 -0.60 15.62 1.30
CA LEU A 42 0.59 15.02 1.91
C LEU A 42 0.29 14.38 3.27
N LEU A 43 -0.48 15.07 4.13
CA LEU A 43 -0.85 14.54 5.45
C LEU A 43 -1.79 13.34 5.35
N CYS A 44 -2.84 13.45 4.52
CA CYS A 44 -3.78 12.35 4.26
C CYS A 44 -3.05 11.11 3.72
N ASP A 45 -2.12 11.35 2.81
CA ASP A 45 -1.32 10.30 2.20
C ASP A 45 -0.38 9.62 3.20
N LEU A 46 0.30 10.41 4.04
CA LEU A 46 1.15 9.91 5.11
C LEU A 46 0.37 9.06 6.11
N LEU A 47 -0.85 9.47 6.47
CA LEU A 47 -1.74 8.70 7.35
C LEU A 47 -2.06 7.32 6.74
N LEU A 48 -2.49 7.30 5.48
CA LEU A 48 -2.83 6.06 4.77
C LEU A 48 -1.62 5.14 4.60
N VAL A 49 -0.44 5.69 4.26
CA VAL A 49 0.82 4.94 4.19
C VAL A 49 1.20 4.38 5.56
N THR A 50 1.08 5.17 6.63
CA THR A 50 1.43 4.73 7.99
C THR A 50 0.53 3.59 8.45
N ARG A 51 -0.79 3.70 8.22
CA ARG A 51 -1.74 2.62 8.53
C ARG A 51 -1.50 1.38 7.68
N THR A 52 -1.15 1.54 6.39
CA THR A 52 -0.75 0.42 5.52
C THR A 52 0.48 -0.31 6.06
N ASN A 53 1.50 0.44 6.48
CA ASN A 53 2.74 -0.10 7.02
C ASN A 53 2.52 -0.81 8.36
N ALA A 54 1.64 -0.29 9.23
CA ALA A 54 1.28 -0.95 10.48
C ALA A 54 0.52 -2.26 10.22
N TRP A 55 -0.44 -2.23 9.30
CA TRP A 55 -1.20 -3.41 8.86
C TRP A 55 -0.27 -4.51 8.29
N GLN A 56 0.63 -4.15 7.37
CA GLN A 56 1.58 -5.10 6.77
C GLN A 56 2.57 -5.67 7.79
N GLN A 57 3.02 -4.85 8.75
CA GLN A 57 3.87 -5.33 9.85
C GLN A 57 3.17 -6.39 10.66
N GLN A 58 1.93 -6.12 11.10
CA GLN A 58 1.18 -7.07 11.90
C GLN A 58 0.87 -8.34 11.11
N MET A 59 0.56 -8.22 9.82
CA MET A 59 0.41 -9.38 8.92
C MET A 59 1.69 -10.23 8.86
N SER A 60 2.86 -9.60 8.76
CA SER A 60 4.15 -10.30 8.72
C SER A 60 4.47 -11.01 10.04
N VAL A 61 4.20 -10.36 11.17
CA VAL A 61 4.41 -10.93 12.52
C VAL A 61 3.50 -12.14 12.73
N SER A 62 2.21 -12.03 12.38
CA SER A 62 1.29 -13.16 12.47
C SER A 62 1.67 -14.32 11.56
N GLN A 63 2.17 -14.05 10.34
CA GLN A 63 2.67 -15.08 9.44
C GLN A 63 3.88 -15.82 10.04
N GLN A 64 4.80 -15.12 10.72
CA GLN A 64 5.92 -15.74 11.43
C GLN A 64 5.48 -16.61 12.61
N LEU A 65 4.34 -16.28 13.22
CA LEU A 65 3.72 -17.02 14.30
C LEU A 65 2.72 -18.08 13.81
N SER A 66 2.65 -18.33 12.49
CA SER A 66 1.70 -19.26 11.85
C SER A 66 0.24 -19.00 12.22
N CYS A 67 -0.12 -17.73 12.45
CA CYS A 67 -1.45 -17.29 12.84
C CYS A 67 -2.11 -16.47 11.73
N ALA A 68 -3.44 -16.55 11.62
CA ALA A 68 -4.20 -15.71 10.71
C ALA A 68 -4.35 -14.29 11.29
N TYR A 69 -3.80 -13.29 10.61
CA TYR A 69 -4.03 -11.90 10.98
C TYR A 69 -5.33 -11.37 10.36
N GLN A 70 -6.10 -10.63 11.17
CA GLN A 70 -7.27 -9.91 10.73
C GLN A 70 -7.22 -8.49 11.35
N PRO A 71 -7.34 -7.42 10.53
CA PRO A 71 -7.34 -6.05 11.04
C PRO A 71 -8.55 -5.80 11.94
N SER A 72 -8.34 -5.26 13.13
CA SER A 72 -9.43 -4.89 14.01
C SER A 72 -10.42 -3.92 13.33
N ALA A 73 -11.67 -3.92 13.79
CA ALA A 73 -12.69 -3.02 13.28
C ALA A 73 -12.27 -1.54 13.42
N LEU A 74 -11.49 -1.21 14.45
CA LEU A 74 -10.97 0.14 14.67
C LEU A 74 -9.89 0.51 13.64
N GLU A 75 -8.93 -0.39 13.38
CA GLU A 75 -7.89 -0.17 12.36
C GLU A 75 -8.50 0.06 10.97
N LEU A 76 -9.47 -0.77 10.59
CA LEU A 76 -10.15 -0.64 9.29
C LEU A 76 -10.99 0.64 9.22
N ARG A 77 -11.70 1.00 10.31
CA ARG A 77 -12.48 2.25 10.38
C ARG A 77 -11.59 3.47 10.17
N GLY A 78 -10.48 3.57 10.89
CA GLY A 78 -9.58 4.71 10.76
C GLY A 78 -9.00 4.83 9.35
N PHE A 79 -8.63 3.70 8.73
CA PHE A 79 -8.21 3.69 7.31
C PHE A 79 -9.31 4.20 6.36
N GLN A 80 -10.55 3.73 6.54
CA GLN A 80 -11.68 4.14 5.71
C GLN A 80 -12.04 5.62 5.90
N GLN A 81 -11.86 6.17 7.10
CA GLN A 81 -12.05 7.60 7.37
C GLN A 81 -11.04 8.44 6.59
N ASP A 82 -9.74 8.11 6.66
CA ASP A 82 -8.71 8.82 5.91
C ASP A 82 -8.91 8.69 4.40
N LEU A 83 -9.29 7.51 3.90
CA LEU A 83 -9.59 7.29 2.48
C LEU A 83 -10.80 8.13 2.02
N SER A 84 -11.78 8.34 2.89
CA SER A 84 -12.92 9.22 2.60
C SER A 84 -12.47 10.69 2.50
N GLY A 85 -11.55 11.11 3.36
CA GLY A 85 -10.88 12.41 3.26
C GLY A 85 -10.13 12.58 1.95
N LEU A 86 -9.35 11.57 1.53
CA LEU A 86 -8.64 11.57 0.25
C LEU A 86 -9.58 11.67 -0.94
N ARG A 87 -10.70 10.93 -0.93
CA ARG A 87 -11.73 11.01 -1.99
C ARG A 87 -12.34 12.40 -2.07
N ARG A 88 -12.61 13.02 -0.92
CA ARG A 88 -13.13 14.41 -0.87
C ARG A 88 -12.11 15.40 -1.42
N LEU A 89 -10.83 15.29 -1.03
CA LEU A 89 -9.74 16.09 -1.62
C LEU A 89 -9.71 15.94 -3.13
N ALA A 90 -9.83 14.72 -3.64
CA ALA A 90 -9.75 14.44 -5.06
C ALA A 90 -10.90 15.04 -5.90
N GLN A 91 -12.03 15.38 -5.29
CA GLN A 91 -13.11 16.13 -5.95
C GLN A 91 -12.70 17.57 -6.28
N THR A 92 -11.86 18.20 -5.47
CA THR A 92 -11.48 19.62 -5.61
C THR A 92 -10.00 19.85 -5.89
N PHE A 93 -9.19 18.78 -5.87
CA PHE A 93 -7.76 18.77 -6.12
C PHE A 93 -7.37 17.53 -6.92
N ARG A 94 -7.39 17.67 -8.25
CA ARG A 94 -7.20 16.58 -9.22
C ARG A 94 -5.94 15.71 -8.98
N PRO A 95 -4.78 16.23 -8.53
CA PRO A 95 -3.61 15.40 -8.23
C PRO A 95 -3.88 14.27 -7.22
N ALA A 96 -4.80 14.47 -6.27
CA ALA A 96 -5.13 13.47 -5.25
C ALA A 96 -5.76 12.18 -5.82
N MET A 97 -6.41 12.25 -6.99
CA MET A 97 -7.05 11.08 -7.62
C MET A 97 -6.09 9.91 -7.84
N ARG A 98 -4.79 10.17 -8.06
CA ARG A 98 -3.81 9.09 -8.27
C ARG A 98 -3.64 8.22 -7.03
N ARG A 99 -3.60 8.85 -5.85
CA ARG A 99 -3.45 8.15 -4.57
C ARG A 99 -4.72 7.41 -4.18
N VAL A 100 -5.90 7.86 -4.63
CA VAL A 100 -7.19 7.19 -4.35
C VAL A 100 -7.18 5.74 -4.83
N PHE A 101 -6.68 5.45 -6.04
CA PHE A 101 -6.71 4.09 -6.57
C PHE A 101 -5.87 3.11 -5.74
N LEU A 102 -4.66 3.53 -5.36
CA LEU A 102 -3.75 2.72 -4.56
C LEU A 102 -4.34 2.45 -3.17
N HIS A 103 -4.78 3.49 -2.47
CA HIS A 103 -5.30 3.34 -1.11
C HIS A 103 -6.66 2.65 -1.07
N GLU A 104 -7.49 2.80 -2.12
CA GLU A 104 -8.71 2.01 -2.24
C GLU A 104 -8.40 0.52 -2.45
N ALA A 105 -7.39 0.18 -3.25
CA ALA A 105 -6.93 -1.21 -3.37
C ALA A 105 -6.48 -1.75 -2.01
N THR A 106 -5.70 -0.96 -1.25
CA THR A 106 -5.28 -1.33 0.11
C THR A 106 -6.46 -1.56 1.06
N ALA A 107 -7.44 -0.64 1.10
CA ALA A 107 -8.64 -0.81 1.95
C ALA A 107 -9.39 -2.10 1.62
N ARG A 108 -9.49 -2.45 0.34
CA ARG A 108 -10.12 -3.70 -0.11
C ARG A 108 -9.32 -4.93 0.31
N LEU A 109 -7.99 -4.87 0.26
CA LEU A 109 -7.12 -5.94 0.75
C LEU A 109 -7.26 -6.12 2.27
N MET A 110 -7.25 -5.03 3.03
CA MET A 110 -7.48 -5.05 4.49
C MET A 110 -8.83 -5.67 4.85
N ALA A 111 -9.88 -5.32 4.08
CA ALA A 111 -11.23 -5.85 4.26
C ALA A 111 -11.43 -7.26 3.66
N ARG A 112 -10.40 -7.88 3.07
CA ARG A 112 -10.48 -9.17 2.36
C ARG A 112 -11.58 -9.21 1.29
N ALA A 113 -11.83 -8.08 0.65
CA ALA A 113 -12.86 -7.92 -0.37
C ALA A 113 -12.47 -8.61 -1.69
N SER A 114 -13.44 -8.77 -2.61
CA SER A 114 -13.26 -9.47 -3.89
C SER A 114 -11.98 -9.04 -4.63
N PRO A 115 -11.15 -10.00 -5.07
CA PRO A 115 -9.82 -9.74 -5.64
C PRO A 115 -9.88 -9.13 -7.04
N THR A 116 -10.93 -9.38 -7.82
CA THR A 116 -11.08 -8.83 -9.19
C THR A 116 -11.07 -7.32 -9.20
N ARG A 117 -11.85 -6.69 -8.31
CA ARG A 117 -11.92 -5.23 -8.23
C ARG A 117 -10.64 -4.64 -7.65
N THR A 118 -10.00 -5.32 -6.71
CA THR A 118 -8.69 -4.93 -6.17
C THR A 118 -7.63 -4.93 -7.25
N HIS A 119 -7.60 -5.97 -8.09
CA HIS A 119 -6.71 -6.06 -9.25
C HIS A 119 -6.91 -4.88 -10.21
N GLN A 120 -8.16 -4.57 -10.59
CA GLN A 120 -8.46 -3.42 -11.46
C GLN A 120 -7.96 -2.07 -10.90
N LEU A 121 -7.98 -1.90 -9.57
CA LEU A 121 -7.49 -0.67 -8.93
C LEU A 121 -5.96 -0.60 -8.96
N LEU A 122 -5.27 -1.71 -8.65
CA LEU A 122 -3.82 -1.80 -8.77
C LEU A 122 -3.36 -1.60 -10.21
N ASP A 123 -4.05 -2.19 -11.18
CA ASP A 123 -3.85 -1.97 -12.61
C ASP A 123 -3.91 -0.48 -12.97
N ARG A 124 -4.88 0.26 -12.41
CA ARG A 124 -5.00 1.70 -12.64
C ARG A 124 -3.85 2.49 -12.02
N SER A 125 -3.32 2.06 -10.87
CA SER A 125 -2.14 2.66 -10.24
C SER A 125 -0.87 2.41 -11.05
N LEU A 126 -0.78 1.27 -11.74
CA LEU A 126 0.38 0.86 -12.54
C LEU A 126 0.37 1.42 -13.96
N ARG A 127 -0.80 1.63 -14.56
CA ARG A 127 -0.92 2.08 -15.94
C ARG A 127 -0.27 3.46 -16.11
N ARG A 128 0.78 3.51 -16.93
CA ARG A 128 1.20 4.73 -17.62
C ARG A 128 0.06 5.08 -18.58
N ARG A 129 -0.77 6.07 -18.27
CA ARG A 129 -1.71 6.59 -19.29
C ARG A 129 -0.88 7.31 -20.35
N GLY A 130 -0.44 6.57 -21.35
CA GLY A 130 0.30 7.04 -22.51
C GLY A 130 -0.08 6.18 -23.72
N VAL A 131 -1.29 6.39 -24.24
CA VAL A 131 -1.56 6.10 -25.65
C VAL A 131 -0.93 7.27 -26.40
N GLN A 132 0.16 6.99 -27.11
CA GLN A 132 0.77 7.78 -28.19
C GLN A 132 0.74 9.33 -28.05
N GLY A 133 1.91 9.93 -27.81
CA GLY A 133 2.23 11.24 -28.38
C GLY A 133 1.98 12.52 -27.58
N SER A 134 1.48 12.49 -26.34
CA SER A 134 1.39 13.71 -25.52
C SER A 134 2.04 13.53 -24.16
N LYS A 135 2.75 14.58 -23.70
CA LYS A 135 3.59 14.64 -22.49
C LYS A 135 3.07 13.76 -21.36
N ALA A 136 3.98 12.98 -20.78
CA ALA A 136 3.76 12.03 -19.69
C ALA A 136 3.33 12.70 -18.38
N GLU A 137 2.15 13.31 -18.34
CA GLU A 137 1.57 13.90 -17.13
C GLU A 137 0.62 12.92 -16.42
N GLY A 138 0.62 11.63 -16.76
CA GLY A 138 -0.36 10.66 -16.20
C GLY A 138 0.24 9.46 -15.46
N ALA A 139 1.56 9.26 -15.49
CA ALA A 139 2.18 8.12 -14.83
C ALA A 139 2.31 8.39 -13.32
N GLY A 140 1.97 7.40 -12.48
CA GLY A 140 2.37 7.42 -11.08
C GLY A 140 3.90 7.52 -10.95
N THR A 141 4.37 8.09 -9.85
CA THR A 141 5.81 8.18 -9.59
C THR A 141 6.43 6.77 -9.56
N PRO A 142 7.74 6.61 -9.84
CA PRO A 142 8.40 5.31 -9.70
C PRO A 142 8.16 4.67 -8.32
N ARG A 143 8.04 5.50 -7.28
CA ARG A 143 7.68 5.08 -5.92
C ARG A 143 6.27 4.48 -5.86
N GLU A 144 5.27 5.19 -6.36
CA GLU A 144 3.87 4.73 -6.42
C GLU A 144 3.72 3.41 -7.19
N GLN A 145 4.49 3.26 -8.28
CA GLN A 145 4.53 2.02 -9.05
C GLN A 145 5.09 0.86 -8.22
N ALA A 146 6.22 1.08 -7.54
CA ALA A 146 6.80 0.07 -6.65
C ALA A 146 5.85 -0.32 -5.50
N GLU A 147 5.15 0.66 -4.90
CA GLU A 147 4.14 0.43 -3.85
C GLU A 147 2.97 -0.44 -4.36
N ALA A 148 2.45 -0.15 -5.56
CA ALA A 148 1.38 -0.92 -6.19
C ALA A 148 1.81 -2.35 -6.53
N LEU A 149 3.03 -2.53 -7.07
CA LEU A 149 3.60 -3.85 -7.37
C LEU A 149 3.78 -4.69 -6.10
N LEU A 150 4.31 -4.07 -5.04
CA LEU A 150 4.47 -4.70 -3.73
C LEU A 150 3.12 -5.16 -3.16
N LEU A 151 2.12 -4.28 -3.11
CA LEU A 151 0.78 -4.62 -2.59
C LEU A 151 0.12 -5.74 -3.39
N GLY A 152 0.20 -5.69 -4.72
CA GLY A 152 -0.31 -6.75 -5.58
C GLY A 152 0.39 -8.08 -5.35
N CYS A 153 1.71 -8.06 -5.20
CA CYS A 153 2.49 -9.26 -4.93
C CYS A 153 2.29 -9.78 -3.50
N CYS A 154 2.00 -8.97 -2.49
CA CYS A 154 1.85 -9.46 -1.12
C CYS A 154 0.49 -10.12 -0.87
N CYS A 155 -0.57 -9.62 -1.50
CA CYS A 155 -1.93 -9.86 -1.02
C CYS A 155 -2.88 -10.49 -2.03
N LEU A 156 -2.49 -10.60 -3.31
CA LEU A 156 -3.31 -11.28 -4.33
C LEU A 156 -2.84 -12.72 -4.56
N PRO A 157 -3.78 -13.66 -4.81
CA PRO A 157 -3.43 -15.01 -5.26
C PRO A 157 -2.55 -14.97 -6.52
N PRO A 158 -1.64 -15.95 -6.73
CA PRO A 158 -0.71 -15.94 -7.87
C PRO A 158 -1.37 -15.75 -9.24
N ARG A 159 -2.57 -16.32 -9.42
CA ARG A 159 -3.38 -16.23 -10.64
C ARG A 159 -4.02 -14.86 -10.91
N LEU A 160 -3.99 -13.94 -9.94
CA LEU A 160 -4.63 -12.62 -10.00
C LEU A 160 -3.64 -11.48 -9.75
N ALA A 161 -2.32 -11.72 -9.78
CA ALA A 161 -1.36 -10.62 -9.65
C ALA A 161 -1.40 -9.72 -10.89
N ALA A 162 -1.52 -8.40 -10.69
CA ALA A 162 -1.71 -7.35 -11.71
C ALA A 162 -0.48 -7.04 -12.57
N ALA A 163 0.55 -7.90 -12.54
CA ALA A 163 1.83 -7.57 -13.12
C ALA A 163 2.14 -8.42 -14.36
N PRO A 164 2.55 -7.82 -15.48
CA PRO A 164 3.00 -8.57 -16.65
C PRO A 164 4.35 -9.24 -16.34
N GLY A 165 4.36 -10.57 -16.32
CA GLY A 165 5.57 -11.40 -16.16
C GLY A 165 5.60 -12.24 -14.88
N PRO A 166 6.63 -13.11 -14.72
CA PRO A 166 6.80 -13.91 -13.51
C PRO A 166 6.89 -13.02 -12.27
N ARG A 167 6.17 -13.38 -11.19
CA ARG A 167 6.11 -12.61 -9.92
C ARG A 167 7.50 -12.23 -9.37
N GLY A 168 8.50 -13.07 -9.58
CA GLY A 168 9.90 -12.77 -9.25
C GLY A 168 10.51 -11.62 -10.06
N GLY A 169 10.24 -11.54 -11.37
CA GLY A 169 10.72 -10.45 -12.23
C GLY A 169 10.07 -9.09 -11.89
N VAL A 170 8.80 -9.12 -11.54
CA VAL A 170 8.03 -7.96 -11.08
C VAL A 170 8.56 -7.43 -9.75
N LEU A 171 8.78 -8.32 -8.78
CA LEU A 171 9.38 -7.97 -7.50
C LEU A 171 10.82 -7.44 -7.67
N ALA A 172 11.58 -7.98 -8.63
CA ALA A 172 12.91 -7.49 -8.94
C ALA A 172 12.89 -6.07 -9.53
N GLU A 173 11.89 -5.73 -10.36
CA GLU A 173 11.69 -4.37 -10.86
C GLU A 173 11.32 -3.39 -9.74
N ALA A 174 10.42 -3.80 -8.85
CA ALA A 174 10.08 -3.02 -7.66
C ALA A 174 11.33 -2.81 -6.77
N ALA A 175 12.11 -3.87 -6.52
CA ALA A 175 13.35 -3.79 -5.74
C ALA A 175 14.35 -2.78 -6.33
N ARG A 176 14.65 -2.84 -7.63
CA ARG A 176 15.55 -1.88 -8.30
C ARG A 176 15.07 -0.43 -8.17
N THR A 177 13.76 -0.22 -8.17
CA THR A 177 13.18 1.12 -8.01
C THR A 177 13.30 1.62 -6.58
N LEU A 178 13.04 0.76 -5.59
CA LEU A 178 13.16 1.09 -4.16
C LEU A 178 14.62 1.32 -3.74
N GLU A 179 15.55 0.58 -4.32
CA GLU A 179 16.99 0.78 -4.11
C GLU A 179 17.43 2.17 -4.57
N ARG A 180 17.04 2.59 -5.78
CA ARG A 180 17.32 3.95 -6.30
C ARG A 180 16.69 5.05 -5.46
N LEU A 181 15.55 4.77 -4.84
CA LEU A 181 14.84 5.70 -3.97
C LEU A 181 15.34 5.67 -2.51
N GLY A 182 16.24 4.75 -2.17
CA GLY A 182 16.77 4.59 -0.81
C GLY A 182 15.77 3.98 0.19
N ASP A 183 14.67 3.38 -0.25
CA ASP A 183 13.69 2.73 0.63
C ASP A 183 14.16 1.33 1.04
N LYS A 184 15.12 1.31 1.97
CA LYS A 184 15.81 0.10 2.42
C LYS A 184 14.86 -0.96 2.98
N ARG A 185 13.77 -0.52 3.59
CA ARG A 185 12.82 -1.44 4.24
C ARG A 185 11.95 -2.15 3.22
N ALA A 186 11.32 -1.40 2.32
CA ALA A 186 10.51 -2.00 1.25
C ALA A 186 11.38 -2.84 0.30
N LEU A 187 12.64 -2.44 0.08
CA LEU A 187 13.62 -3.25 -0.66
C LEU A 187 13.88 -4.61 0.01
N HIS A 188 14.12 -4.62 1.32
CA HIS A 188 14.31 -5.85 2.07
C HIS A 188 13.07 -6.76 1.98
N ASP A 189 11.87 -6.19 2.07
CA ASP A 189 10.63 -6.95 1.95
C ASP A 189 10.47 -7.57 0.54
N CYS A 190 10.81 -6.84 -0.53
CA CYS A 190 10.91 -7.38 -1.89
C CYS A 190 11.87 -8.57 -1.96
N GLN A 191 13.08 -8.43 -1.43
CA GLN A 191 14.12 -9.46 -1.48
C GLN A 191 13.69 -10.74 -0.76
N GLN A 192 13.11 -10.61 0.44
CA GLN A 192 12.60 -11.76 1.20
C GLN A 192 11.50 -12.51 0.44
N MET A 193 10.63 -11.80 -0.28
CA MET A 193 9.61 -12.44 -1.12
C MET A 193 10.20 -13.13 -2.33
N ILE A 194 11.20 -12.54 -2.99
CA ILE A 194 11.90 -13.15 -4.13
C ILE A 194 12.53 -14.48 -3.70
N ILE A 195 13.22 -14.50 -2.55
CA ILE A 195 13.82 -15.72 -1.99
C ILE A 195 12.75 -16.78 -1.74
N LYS A 196 11.65 -16.44 -1.03
CA LYS A 196 10.53 -17.37 -0.74
C LYS A 196 9.93 -17.98 -2.01
N LEU A 197 9.80 -17.19 -3.09
CA LEU A 197 9.29 -17.67 -4.37
C LEU A 197 10.29 -18.61 -5.08
N GLY A 198 11.60 -18.35 -4.96
CA GLY A 198 12.64 -19.22 -5.50
C GLY A 198 12.73 -20.56 -4.77
N SER A 199 12.59 -20.55 -3.43
CA SER A 199 12.66 -21.75 -2.58
C SER A 199 11.48 -22.71 -2.71
N GLY A 200 10.34 -22.24 -3.25
CA GLY A 200 9.12 -23.05 -3.44
C GLY A 200 9.06 -23.83 -4.76
N THR A 201 10.08 -23.71 -5.62
CA THR A 201 10.16 -24.42 -6.90
C THR A 201 10.85 -25.77 -6.70
N THR A 202 10.22 -26.70 -5.98
CA THR A 202 10.55 -28.11 -6.20
C THR A 202 10.03 -28.49 -7.58
N VAL A 203 10.97 -28.60 -8.49
CA VAL A 203 10.86 -29.24 -9.80
C VAL A 203 10.07 -30.55 -9.66
N THR A 204 8.83 -30.58 -10.13
CA THR A 204 8.23 -31.83 -10.61
C THR A 204 8.84 -32.08 -11.98
N SER A 205 10.02 -32.68 -11.99
CA SER A 205 10.51 -33.44 -13.15
C SER A 205 9.54 -34.62 -13.31
N GLY A 206 9.06 -34.80 -14.54
CA GLY A 206 8.37 -36.01 -14.94
C GLY A 206 9.26 -37.23 -14.96
#